data_AF-A0A381ZQ48-F1
#
_entry.id   AF-A0A381ZQ48-F1
#
_cell.length_a   1.000
_cell.length_b   1.000
_cell.length_c   1.000
_cell.angle_alpha   90.00
_cell.angle_beta   90.00
_cell.angle_gamma   90.00
#
_symmetry.space_group_name_H-M   'P 1'
#
loop_
_entity.id
_entity.type
_entity.pdbx_description
1 polymer ?
#
loop_
_entity_poly.entity_id
_entity_poly.type
_entity_poly.pdbx_seq_one_letter_code
_entity_poly.pdbx_strand_id
1 'polypeptide(L)' 'VDVQSSRSIENIVTSVRVLEGGGFPVRRPIPNPEMDQIDPFLLLDHLG' A
#
# COMPACT_ATOMS: atom_id res chain seq x y z
N VAL A 1 -9.45 15.81 27.61
CA VAL A 1 -10.33 15.00 26.74
C VAL A 1 -9.96 15.41 25.33
N ASP A 2 -9.18 14.61 24.64
CA ASP A 2 -8.63 14.99 23.34
C ASP A 2 -9.71 14.76 22.27
N VAL A 3 -10.14 15.83 21.59
CA VAL A 3 -11.09 15.72 20.48
C VAL A 3 -10.29 15.17 19.31
N GLN A 4 -10.35 13.86 19.08
CA GLN A 4 -9.77 13.25 17.89
C GLN A 4 -10.45 13.86 16.65
N SER A 5 -9.83 14.87 16.05
CA SER A 5 -10.14 15.27 14.68
C SER A 5 -9.79 14.08 13.79
N SER A 6 -10.71 13.67 12.92
CA SER A 6 -10.38 12.67 11.89
C SER A 6 -9.15 13.13 11.11
N ARG A 7 -8.18 12.22 10.94
CA ARG A 7 -7.00 12.48 10.11
C ARG A 7 -7.48 12.73 8.67
N SER A 8 -6.96 13.77 8.03
CA SER A 8 -7.21 14.00 6.59
C SER A 8 -6.43 12.98 5.76
N ILE A 9 -6.95 12.64 4.57
CA ILE A 9 -6.22 11.85 3.60
C ILE A 9 -5.06 12.69 3.06
N GLU A 10 -3.83 12.19 3.19
CA GLU A 10 -2.63 12.85 2.66
C GLU A 10 -2.44 12.52 1.17
N ASN A 11 -2.52 11.24 0.80
CA ASN A 11 -2.33 10.76 -0.57
C ASN A 11 -3.24 9.57 -0.90
N ILE A 12 -3.61 9.42 -2.19
CA ILE A 12 -4.34 8.26 -2.73
C ILE A 12 -3.42 7.56 -3.72
N VAL A 13 -3.14 6.28 -3.49
CA VAL A 13 -2.21 5.49 -4.31
C VAL A 13 -2.98 4.42 -5.08
N THR A 14 -2.76 4.33 -6.39
CA THR A 14 -3.34 3.26 -7.22
C THR A 14 -2.43 2.03 -7.19
N SER A 15 -2.96 0.87 -6.80
CA SER A 15 -2.20 -0.38 -6.79
C SER A 15 -1.83 -0.83 -8.21
N VAL A 16 -0.63 -1.37 -8.38
CA VAL A 16 -0.20 -1.98 -9.65
C VAL A 16 -0.32 -3.50 -9.60
N ARG A 17 -0.53 -4.14 -10.77
CA ARG A 17 -0.56 -5.60 -10.88
C ARG A 17 0.86 -6.12 -11.08
N VAL A 18 1.28 -7.07 -10.26
CA VAL A 18 2.60 -7.72 -10.32
C VAL A 18 2.40 -9.24 -10.32
N LEU A 19 3.39 -9.98 -10.83
CA LEU A 19 3.44 -11.44 -10.70
C LEU A 19 4.43 -11.82 -9.59
N GLU A 20 3.99 -12.66 -8.67
CA GLU A 20 4.78 -13.14 -7.53
C GLU A 20 4.86 -14.67 -7.52
N GLY A 21 5.95 -15.21 -6.97
CA GLY A 21 6.17 -16.66 -6.89
C GLY A 21 5.97 -17.36 -8.24
N GLY A 22 5.17 -18.43 -8.26
CA GLY A 22 4.84 -19.23 -9.46
C GLY A 22 3.93 -18.52 -10.48
N GLY A 23 4.03 -17.20 -10.64
CA GLY A 23 3.20 -16.42 -11.56
C GLY A 23 1.84 -16.01 -10.97
N PHE A 24 1.73 -15.94 -9.64
CA PHE A 24 0.51 -15.50 -8.97
C PHE A 24 0.32 -13.99 -9.16
N PRO A 25 -0.80 -13.53 -9.73
CA PRO A 25 -1.07 -12.11 -9.83
C PRO A 25 -1.41 -11.54 -8.45
N VAL A 26 -0.78 -10.42 -8.10
CA VAL A 26 -1.07 -9.65 -6.90
C VAL A 26 -1.33 -8.19 -7.26
N ARG A 27 -2.02 -7.46 -6.38
CA ARG A 27 -2.13 -6.00 -6.46
C ARG A 27 -1.30 -5.36 -5.35
N ARG A 28 -0.26 -4.61 -5.74
CA ARG A 28 0.72 -4.01 -4.85
C ARG A 28 0.55 -2.49 -4.79
N PRO A 29 0.04 -1.94 -3.67
CA PRO A 29 0.13 -0.51 -3.37
C PRO A 29 1.53 -0.07 -2.94
N ILE A 30 2.26 -0.86 -2.12
CA ILE A 30 3.64 -0.56 -1.68
C ILE A 30 4.50 -1.84 -1.64
N PRO A 31 5.79 -1.79 -2.01
CA PRO A 31 6.52 -0.65 -2.59
C PRO A 31 6.03 -0.30 -4.01
N ASN A 32 6.15 0.97 -4.38
CA ASN A 32 5.96 1.48 -5.73
C ASN A 32 6.97 2.62 -6.04
N PRO A 33 7.11 3.09 -7.30
CA PRO A 33 8.09 4.13 -7.65
C PRO A 33 7.96 5.46 -6.89
N GLU A 34 6.78 5.79 -6.40
CA GLU A 34 6.49 7.02 -5.62
C GLU A 34 6.67 6.81 -4.11
N MET A 35 6.66 5.55 -3.64
CA MET A 35 6.71 5.22 -2.21
C MET A 35 7.31 3.83 -1.97
N ASP A 36 8.50 3.81 -1.40
CA ASP A 36 9.25 2.59 -1.11
C ASP A 36 8.68 1.84 0.11
N GLN A 37 8.38 2.54 1.20
CA GLN A 37 7.79 1.95 2.41
C GLN A 37 6.96 2.96 3.19
N ILE A 38 6.09 2.45 4.06
CA ILE A 38 5.37 3.25 5.06
C ILE A 38 5.65 2.62 6.41
N ASP A 39 6.61 3.13 7.17
CA ASP A 39 6.95 2.61 8.50
C ASP A 39 5.68 2.39 9.36
N PRO A 40 5.46 1.19 9.93
CA PRO A 40 6.31 -0.01 10.00
C PRO A 40 6.16 -1.04 8.87
N PHE A 41 5.40 -0.72 7.83
CA PHE A 41 5.06 -1.59 6.72
C PHE A 41 6.00 -1.42 5.53
N LEU A 42 6.66 -2.52 5.16
CA LEU A 42 7.56 -2.58 4.01
C LEU A 42 6.84 -2.99 2.72
N LEU A 43 5.76 -3.77 2.84
CA LEU A 43 5.05 -4.35 1.70
C LEU A 43 3.59 -4.62 2.06
N LEU A 44 2.70 -4.40 1.09
CA LEU A 44 1.31 -4.79 1.17
C LEU A 44 0.87 -5.32 -0.20
N ASP A 45 0.41 -6.57 -0.22
CA ASP A 45 -0.16 -7.22 -1.41
C ASP A 45 -1.59 -7.66 -1.12
N HIS A 46 -2.47 -7.41 -2.08
CA HIS A 46 -3.80 -8.04 -2.12
C HIS A 46 -3.76 -9.25 -3.05
N LEU A 47 -4.06 -10.42 -2.48
CA LEU A 47 -4.24 -11.70 -3.17
C LEU A 47 -5.72 -11.87 -3.52
N GLY A 48 -6.04 -12.10 -4.81
CA GLY A 48 -7.43 -12.25 -5.28
C GLY A 48 -7.62 -11.85 -6.74
#